data_AF-A0A3D6BVS6-F1
#
_entry.id   AF-A0A3D6BVS6-F1
#
_cell.length_a   1.000
_cell.length_b   1.000
_cell.length_c   1.000
_cell.angle_alpha   90.00
_cell.angle_beta   90.00
_cell.angle_gamma   90.00
#
_symmetry.space_group_name_H-M   'P 1'
#
loop_
_entity.id
_entity.type
_entity.pdbx_description
1 polymer ?
#
loop_
_entity_poly.entity_id
_entity_poly.type
_entity_poly.pdbx_seq_one_letter_code
_entity_poly.pdbx_strand_id
1 'polypeptide(L)' 'TPEFLLEESEYMHKLQKAIANLTEAQRVAFLLNRIEGKKHKEIADMLDISTKAVEKRIYGALKQLLKDIEDI' A
#
# COMPACT_ATOMS: atom_id res chain seq x y z
N THR A 1 13.96 -18.94 16.41
CA THR A 1 15.38 -19.19 16.12
C THR A 1 15.95 -17.96 15.41
N PRO A 2 17.26 -17.79 15.29
CA PRO A 2 17.88 -16.68 14.57
C PRO A 2 17.38 -16.53 13.12
N GLU A 3 17.02 -17.63 12.45
CA GLU A 3 16.45 -17.62 11.09
C GLU A 3 15.15 -16.84 10.99
N PHE A 4 14.25 -16.96 11.98
CA PHE A 4 12.95 -16.28 11.97
C PHE A 4 13.11 -14.74 12.01
N LEU A 5 14.07 -14.25 12.79
CA LEU A 5 14.35 -12.81 12.89
C LEU A 5 14.97 -12.27 11.58
N LEU A 6 15.77 -13.09 10.90
CA LEU A 6 16.36 -12.73 9.62
C LEU A 6 15.29 -12.64 8.52
N GLU A 7 14.40 -13.63 8.45
CA GLU A 7 13.27 -13.66 7.52
C GLU A 7 12.31 -12.48 7.73
N GLU A 8 12.00 -12.14 8.99
CA GLU A 8 11.16 -10.99 9.33
C GLU A 8 11.80 -9.68 8.86
N SER A 9 13.10 -9.49 9.13
CA SER A 9 13.83 -8.29 8.71
C SER A 9 13.88 -8.15 7.18
N GLU A 10 14.11 -9.25 6.46
CA GLU A 10 14.10 -9.26 4.99
C GLU A 10 12.73 -8.96 4.42
N TYR A 11 11.68 -9.56 4.99
CA TYR A 11 10.30 -9.31 4.60
C TYR A 11 9.92 -7.84 4.81
N MET A 12 10.26 -7.28 5.98
CA MET A 12 10.01 -5.87 6.28
C MET A 12 10.74 -4.93 5.33
N HIS A 13 11.99 -5.25 4.98
CA HIS A 13 12.75 -4.46 4.00
C HIS A 13 12.11 -4.49 2.61
N LYS A 14 11.66 -5.66 2.14
CA LYS A 14 10.93 -5.81 0.86
C LYS A 14 9.63 -5.01 0.86
N LEU A 15 8.84 -5.10 1.94
CA LEU A 15 7.59 -4.36 2.08
C LEU A 15 7.82 -2.84 2.03
N GLN A 16 8.81 -2.34 2.77
CA GLN A 16 9.16 -0.91 2.75
C GLN A 16 9.55 -0.44 1.35
N LYS A 17 10.37 -1.24 0.64
CA LYS A 17 10.76 -0.95 -0.74
C LYS A 17 9.55 -0.94 -1.69
N ALA A 18 8.66 -1.92 -1.57
CA ALA A 18 7.45 -2.00 -2.38
C ALA A 18 6.52 -0.79 -2.14
N ILE A 19 6.34 -0.36 -0.89
CA ILE A 19 5.57 0.85 -0.56
C ILE A 19 6.24 2.11 -1.14
N ALA A 20 7.57 2.17 -1.12
CA ALA A 20 8.34 3.28 -1.71
C ALA A 20 8.26 3.33 -3.25
N ASN A 21 8.01 2.20 -3.91
CA ASN A 21 7.80 2.13 -5.36
C ASN A 21 6.41 2.58 -5.81
N LEU A 22 5.43 2.65 -4.89
CA LEU A 22 4.11 3.18 -5.21
C LEU A 22 4.18 4.64 -5.60
N THR A 23 3.36 5.05 -6.57
CA THR A 23 3.12 6.48 -6.82
C THR A 23 2.55 7.13 -5.56
N GLU A 24 2.84 8.42 -5.36
CA GLU A 24 2.36 9.16 -4.19
C GLU A 24 0.84 9.04 -4.02
N ALA A 25 0.09 9.20 -5.12
CA ALA A 25 -1.36 9.07 -5.14
C ALA A 25 -1.86 7.69 -4.67
N GLN A 26 -1.18 6.61 -5.08
CA GLN A 26 -1.50 5.24 -4.66
C GLN A 26 -1.13 5.02 -3.19
N ARG A 27 0.07 5.47 -2.79
CA ARG A 27 0.57 5.34 -1.42
C ARG A 27 -0.35 6.04 -0.43
N VAL A 28 -0.70 7.29 -0.68
CA VAL A 28 -1.58 8.08 0.19
C VAL A 28 -2.95 7.41 0.33
N ALA A 29 -3.59 7.05 -0.80
CA ALA A 29 -4.91 6.40 -0.74
C ALA A 29 -4.86 5.03 -0.04
N PHE A 30 -3.81 4.25 -0.26
CA PHE A 30 -3.62 2.96 0.38
C PHE A 30 -3.39 3.10 1.89
N LEU A 31 -2.51 4.00 2.34
CA LEU A 31 -2.22 4.19 3.76
C LEU A 31 -3.44 4.72 4.52
N LEU A 32 -4.17 5.68 3.94
CA LEU A 32 -5.41 6.18 4.53
C LEU A 32 -6.45 5.06 4.71
N ASN A 33 -6.55 4.14 3.75
CA ASN A 33 -7.48 3.03 3.86
C ASN A 33 -7.00 1.93 4.83
N ARG A 34 -5.72 1.55 4.76
CA ARG A 34 -5.21 0.35 5.41
C ARG A 34 -4.66 0.59 6.82
N ILE A 35 -4.10 1.77 7.07
CA ILE A 35 -3.50 2.15 8.36
C ILE A 35 -4.46 3.02 9.14
N GLU A 36 -4.98 4.08 8.51
CA GLU A 36 -5.91 5.02 9.16
C GLU A 36 -7.37 4.52 9.17
N GLY A 37 -7.67 3.40 8.50
CA GLY A 37 -8.99 2.76 8.49
C GLY A 37 -10.09 3.58 7.80
N LYS A 38 -9.74 4.58 6.99
CA LYS A 38 -10.69 5.46 6.32
C LYS A 38 -11.45 4.73 5.21
N LYS A 39 -12.74 4.99 5.09
CA LYS A 39 -13.58 4.50 4.00
C LYS A 39 -13.26 5.24 2.71
N HIS A 40 -13.50 4.61 1.56
CA HIS A 40 -13.21 5.23 0.26
C HIS A 40 -13.89 6.59 0.05
N LYS A 41 -15.10 6.78 0.60
CA LYS A 41 -15.82 8.05 0.55
C LYS A 41 -15.12 9.15 1.37
N GLU A 42 -14.67 8.83 2.57
CA GLU A 42 -13.93 9.80 3.41
C GLU A 42 -12.62 10.21 2.74
N ILE A 43 -11.92 9.26 2.11
CA ILE A 43 -10.68 9.54 1.37
C ILE A 43 -10.97 10.39 0.13
N ALA A 44 -12.07 10.12 -0.56
CA ALA A 44 -12.50 10.90 -1.73
C ALA A 44 -12.74 12.36 -1.37
N ASP A 45 -13.45 12.59 -0.26
CA ASP A 45 -13.73 13.92 0.28
C ASP A 45 -12.42 14.61 0.75
N MET A 46 -11.50 13.89 1.40
CA MET A 46 -10.22 14.44 1.86
C MET A 46 -9.26 14.83 0.72
N LEU A 47 -9.28 14.08 -0.38
CA LEU A 47 -8.37 14.26 -1.51
C LEU A 47 -8.99 15.06 -2.66
N ASP A 48 -10.25 15.49 -2.51
CA ASP A 48 -11.05 16.17 -3.54
C ASP A 48 -11.05 15.44 -4.89
N ILE A 49 -11.36 14.14 -4.85
CA ILE A 49 -11.46 13.26 -6.03
C ILE A 49 -12.68 12.36 -5.94
N SER A 50 -13.02 11.67 -7.03
CA SER A 50 -14.11 10.67 -6.98
C SER A 50 -13.73 9.43 -6.16
N THR A 51 -14.72 8.80 -5.53
CA THR A 51 -14.59 7.48 -4.88
C THR A 51 -14.00 6.42 -5.81
N LYS A 52 -14.38 6.45 -7.10
CA LYS A 52 -13.84 5.57 -8.13
C LYS A 52 -12.34 5.80 -8.38
N ALA A 53 -11.87 7.06 -8.29
CA ALA A 53 -10.44 7.36 -8.38
C ALA A 53 -9.68 6.84 -7.16
N VAL A 54 -10.26 6.93 -5.95
CA VAL A 54 -9.70 6.32 -4.73
C VAL A 54 -9.57 4.82 -4.88
N GLU A 55 -10.64 4.14 -5.30
CA GLU A 55 -10.64 2.68 -5.55
C GLU A 55 -9.54 2.30 -6.53
N LYS A 56 -9.45 2.98 -7.69
CA LYS A 56 -8.41 2.71 -8.68
C LYS A 56 -7.00 2.87 -8.10
N ARG A 57 -6.78 3.87 -7.24
CA ARG A 57 -5.49 4.08 -6.56
C ARG A 57 -5.19 2.95 -5.58
N ILE A 58 -6.16 2.53 -4.76
CA ILE A 58 -5.98 1.45 -3.79
C ILE A 58 -5.74 0.11 -4.49
N TYR A 59 -6.56 -0.26 -5.47
CA TYR A 59 -6.38 -1.50 -6.22
C TYR A 59 -5.05 -1.51 -7.00
N GLY A 60 -4.67 -0.37 -7.58
CA GLY A 60 -3.37 -0.20 -8.21
C GLY A 60 -2.21 -0.38 -7.23
N ALA A 61 -2.33 0.15 -6.01
CA ALA A 61 -1.34 -0.04 -4.95
C ALA A 61 -1.21 -1.51 -4.58
N LEU A 62 -2.33 -2.19 -4.30
CA LEU A 62 -2.35 -3.61 -3.94
C LEU A 62 -1.72 -4.49 -5.03
N LYS A 63 -2.03 -4.23 -6.30
CA LYS A 63 -1.46 -4.98 -7.43
C LYS A 63 0.05 -4.80 -7.52
N GLN A 64 0.55 -3.58 -7.30
CA GLN A 64 1.98 -3.31 -7.34
C GLN A 64 2.70 -3.93 -6.13
N LEU A 65 2.12 -3.84 -4.94
CA LEU A 65 2.66 -4.47 -3.73
C LEU A 65 2.73 -6.00 -3.89
N LEU A 66 1.67 -6.62 -4.41
CA LEU A 66 1.66 -8.06 -4.70
C LEU A 66 2.78 -8.41 -5.68
N LYS A 67 2.90 -7.68 -6.79
CA LYS A 67 3.97 -7.92 -7.77
C LYS A 67 5.37 -7.81 -7.16
N ASP A 68 5.62 -6.77 -6.37
CA ASP A 68 6.93 -6.52 -5.76
C ASP A 68 7.29 -7.53 -4.66
N ILE A 69 6.29 -8.23 -4.09
CA ILE A 69 6.45 -9.24 -3.03
C ILE A 69 6.38 -10.67 -3.59
N GLU A 70 5.68 -10.92 -4.70
CA GLU A 70 5.57 -12.20 -5.40
C GLU A 70 6.80 -12.55 -6.26
N ASP A 71 7.72 -11.61 -6.51
CA ASP A 71 9.03 -11.89 -7.14
C ASP A 71 9.99 -12.66 -6.19
N ILE A 72 9.47 -13.66 -5.46
CA ILE A 72 10.19 -14.56 -4.54
C ILE A 72 10.00 -16.02 -4.98
#